data_AF-A0A1L8MK13-F1
#
_entry.id   AF-A0A1L8MK13-F1
#
_cell.length_a   1.000
_cell.length_b   1.000
_cell.length_c   1.000
_cell.angle_alpha   90.00
_cell.angle_beta   90.00
_cell.angle_gamma   90.00
#
_symmetry.space_group_name_H-M   'P 1'
#
loop_
_entity.id
_entity.type
_entity.pdbx_description
1 polymer ?
#
loop_
_entity_poly.entity_id
_entity_poly.type
_entity_poly.pdbx_seq_one_letter_code
_entity_poly.pdbx_strand_id
1 'polypeptide(L)' 'MTILRNADEWRVYPEELARRSQDSVSAVRSQLKVLEKHGYIRTYRKSLGGRYGTEVYRFCSDRTISDEMFEQLKTKFAT' A
#
# COMPACT_ATOMS: atom_id res chain seq x y z
N MET A 1 8.84 23.96 7.68
CA MET A 1 7.94 22.98 7.06
C MET A 1 8.48 21.60 7.37
N THR A 2 7.81 20.84 8.25
CA THR A 2 8.26 19.51 8.63
C THR A 2 7.62 18.50 7.68
N ILE A 3 8.39 17.97 6.74
CA ILE A 3 7.96 16.82 5.95
C ILE A 3 8.18 15.60 6.85
N LEU A 4 7.09 15.02 7.35
CA LEU A 4 7.13 13.69 7.97
C LEU A 4 7.45 12.69 6.85
N ARG A 5 8.73 12.46 6.57
CA ARG A 5 9.15 11.41 5.64
C ARG A 5 9.19 10.09 6.41
N ASN A 6 8.45 9.09 5.93
CA ASN A 6 8.69 7.72 6.39
C ASN A 6 10.05 7.24 5.88
N ALA A 7 10.58 6.17 6.47
CA ALA A 7 11.76 5.49 5.95
C ALA A 7 11.52 5.05 4.49
N ASP A 8 12.57 4.99 3.66
CA ASP A 8 12.44 4.65 2.24
C ASP A 8 11.87 3.24 2.01
N GLU A 9 11.98 2.36 3.02
CA GLU A 9 11.43 1.00 3.03
C GLU A 9 9.99 0.92 3.57
N TRP A 10 9.40 2.05 3.96
CA TRP A 10 8.10 2.06 4.60
C TRP A 10 7.00 1.59 3.67
N ARG A 11 6.20 0.63 4.16
CA ARG A 11 5.02 0.14 3.44
C ARG A 11 3.74 0.41 4.23
N VAL A 12 2.63 0.49 3.51
CA VAL A 12 1.31 0.70 4.11
C VAL A 12 0.76 -0.64 4.63
N TYR A 13 0.95 -0.86 5.94
CA TYR A 13 0.42 -2.00 6.67
C TYR A 13 -0.85 -1.62 7.44
N PRO A 14 -2.00 -2.31 7.23
CA PRO A 14 -3.24 -2.04 7.94
C PRO A 14 -3.10 -2.11 9.47
N GLU A 15 -2.25 -3.02 9.96
CA GLU A 15 -1.98 -3.22 11.38
C GLU A 15 -1.30 -1.99 12.00
N GLU A 16 -0.37 -1.37 11.28
CA GLU A 16 0.33 -0.17 11.73
C GLU A 16 -0.56 1.08 11.66
N LEU A 17 -1.42 1.17 10.63
CA LEU A 17 -2.43 2.23 10.54
C LEU A 17 -3.45 2.13 11.67
N ALA A 18 -3.92 0.92 11.99
CA ALA A 18 -4.81 0.69 13.12
C ALA A 18 -4.13 1.05 14.44
N ARG A 19 -2.87 0.64 14.64
CA ARG A 19 -2.08 0.99 15.85
C ARG A 19 -1.91 2.50 16.05
N ARG A 20 -1.86 3.27 14.96
CA ARG A 20 -1.69 4.74 14.97
C ARG A 20 -3.01 5.51 14.94
N SER A 21 -4.14 4.83 14.81
CA SER A 21 -5.48 5.43 14.78
C SER A 21 -6.34 4.90 15.93
N GLN A 22 -7.59 5.35 16.01
CA GLN A 22 -8.58 4.78 16.92
C GLN A 22 -9.38 3.64 16.28
N ASP A 23 -9.09 3.31 15.03
CA ASP A 23 -9.81 2.30 14.25
C ASP A 23 -9.28 0.88 14.48
N SER A 24 -10.16 -0.10 14.38
CA SER A 24 -9.76 -1.50 14.36
C SER A 24 -9.09 -1.87 13.03
N VAL A 25 -8.28 -2.93 13.03
CA VAL A 25 -7.64 -3.45 11.80
C VAL A 25 -8.67 -3.80 10.73
N SER A 26 -9.85 -4.31 11.10
CA SER A 26 -10.92 -4.64 10.17
C SER A 26 -11.56 -3.39 9.54
N ALA A 27 -11.73 -2.31 10.31
CA ALA A 27 -12.19 -1.03 9.80
C ALA A 27 -11.19 -0.45 8.79
N VAL A 28 -9.90 -0.39 9.15
CA VAL A 28 -8.83 0.08 8.25
C VAL A 28 -8.80 -0.72 6.95
N ARG A 29 -8.87 -2.07 7.02
CA ARG A 29 -8.90 -2.92 5.82
C ARG A 29 -10.11 -2.61 4.93
N SER A 30 -11.26 -2.32 5.51
CA SER A 30 -12.48 -1.96 4.77
C SER A 30 -12.34 -0.61 4.07
N GLN A 31 -11.80 0.39 4.77
CA GLN A 31 -11.54 1.72 4.20
C GLN A 31 -10.51 1.65 3.05
N LEU A 32 -9.41 0.91 3.23
CA LEU A 32 -8.41 0.71 2.18
C LEU A 32 -9.01 0.04 0.93
N LYS A 33 -9.92 -0.93 1.09
CA LYS A 33 -10.63 -1.54 -0.04
C LYS A 33 -11.50 -0.54 -0.81
N VAL A 34 -12.13 0.42 -0.13
CA VAL A 34 -12.90 1.48 -0.77
C VAL A 34 -11.98 2.36 -1.61
N LEU A 35 -10.84 2.79 -1.05
CA LEU A 35 -9.85 3.58 -1.78
C LEU A 35 -9.26 2.82 -2.98
N GLU A 36 -9.03 1.52 -2.83
CA GLU A 36 -8.57 0.65 -3.91
C GLU A 36 -9.63 0.52 -5.02
N LYS A 37 -10.90 0.33 -4.66
CA LYS A 37 -12.02 0.31 -5.61
C LYS A 37 -12.12 1.59 -6.44
N HIS A 38 -11.78 2.73 -5.86
CA HIS A 38 -11.78 4.03 -6.55
C HIS A 38 -10.44 4.40 -7.21
N GLY A 39 -9.44 3.52 -7.16
CA GLY A 39 -8.15 3.71 -7.86
C GLY A 39 -7.15 4.62 -7.13
N TYR A 40 -7.46 5.10 -5.93
CA TYR A 40 -6.52 5.88 -5.11
C TYR A 40 -5.46 5.00 -4.45
N ILE A 41 -5.75 3.71 -4.32
CA ILE A 41 -4.81 2.69 -3.88
C ILE A 41 -4.70 1.61 -4.93
N ARG A 42 -3.48 1.12 -5.18
CA ARG A 42 -3.23 -0.09 -5.96
C ARG A 42 -2.34 -1.03 -5.17
N THR A 43 -2.79 -2.27 -4.99
CA THR A 43 -2.03 -3.30 -4.28
C THR A 43 -1.32 -4.24 -5.26
N TYR A 44 0.00 -4.38 -5.11
CA TYR A 44 0.78 -5.43 -5.76
C TYR A 44 1.20 -6.48 -4.71
N ARG A 45 0.96 -7.76 -5.01
CA ARG A 45 1.41 -8.88 -4.18
C ARG A 45 2.52 -9.60 -4.92
N LYS A 46 3.76 -9.45 -4.43
CA LYS A 46 4.93 -10.15 -4.97
C LYS A 46 5.09 -11.47 -4.22
N SER A 47 4.88 -12.58 -4.91
CA SER A 47 5.25 -13.89 -4.36
C SER A 47 6.77 -14.01 -4.35
N LEU A 48 7.35 -14.41 -3.23
CA LEU A 48 8.77 -14.74 -3.14
C LEU A 48 9.04 -16.24 -3.40
N GLY A 49 7.99 -16.99 -3.74
CA GLY A 49 8.05 -18.43 -4.03
C GLY A 49 7.93 -19.32 -2.79
N GLY A 50 7.17 -20.42 -2.92
CA GLY A 50 7.07 -21.50 -1.94
C GLY A 50 6.94 -21.04 -0.49
N ARG A 51 7.92 -21.42 0.34
CA ARG A 51 8.00 -21.13 1.79
C ARG A 51 8.32 -19.69 2.16
N TYR A 52 8.75 -18.86 1.20
CA TYR A 52 9.26 -17.50 1.48
C TYR A 52 8.15 -16.44 1.55
N GLY A 53 6.89 -16.85 1.37
CA GLY A 53 5.73 -16.00 1.60
C GLY A 53 5.46 -14.99 0.49
N THR A 54 4.74 -13.92 0.83
CA THR A 54 4.28 -12.90 -0.12
C THR A 54 4.50 -11.52 0.47
N GLU A 55 5.14 -10.66 -0.30
CA GLU A 55 5.27 -9.26 0.01
C GLU A 55 4.10 -8.46 -0.56
N VAL A 56 3.54 -7.56 0.25
CA VAL A 56 2.42 -6.71 -0.15
C VAL A 56 2.90 -5.28 -0.27
N TYR A 57 2.75 -4.71 -1.46
CA TYR A 57 3.00 -3.32 -1.78
C TYR A 57 1.66 -2.63 -1.97
N ARG A 58 1.41 -1.54 -1.24
CA ARG A 58 0.24 -0.68 -1.43
C ARG A 58 0.73 0.70 -1.82
N PHE A 59 0.46 1.07 -3.07
CA PHE A 59 0.76 2.40 -3.56
C PHE A 59 -0.47 3.28 -3.35
N CYS A 60 -0.28 4.42 -2.71
CA CYS A 60 -1.33 5.39 -2.42
C CYS A 60 -1.04 6.70 -3.17
N SER A 61 -2.06 7.33 -3.73
CA SER A 61 -1.95 8.65 -4.34
C SER A 61 -3.21 9.47 -4.05
N ASP A 62 -3.03 10.78 -4.02
CA ASP A 62 -4.08 11.80 -4.02
C ASP A 62 -4.89 11.83 -5.33
N ARG A 63 -4.36 11.22 -6.39
CA ARG A 63 -5.03 11.03 -7.69
C ARG A 63 -5.19 9.55 -7.99
N THR A 64 -6.06 9.23 -8.94
CA THR A 64 -6.23 7.84 -9.38
C THR A 64 -4.96 7.34 -10.07
N ILE A 65 -4.51 6.15 -9.68
CA ILE A 65 -3.33 5.50 -10.23
C ILE A 65 -3.74 4.74 -11.49
N SER A 66 -3.33 5.26 -12.65
CA SER A 66 -3.53 4.59 -13.94
C SER A 66 -2.78 3.26 -14.01
N ASP A 67 -3.16 2.39 -14.95
CA ASP A 67 -2.47 1.11 -15.14
C ASP A 67 -1.02 1.31 -15.56
N GLU A 68 -0.73 2.28 -16.43
CA GLU A 68 0.64 2.61 -16.83
C GLU A 68 1.49 3.05 -15.64
N MET A 69 0.96 3.95 -14.80
CA MET A 69 1.65 4.38 -13.59
C MET A 69 1.86 3.21 -12.62
N PHE A 70 0.88 2.31 -12.50
CA PHE A 70 0.99 1.14 -11.64
C PHE A 70 2.07 0.17 -12.11
N GLU A 71 2.25 -0.04 -13.42
CA GLU A 71 3.38 -0.81 -13.96
C GLU A 71 4.72 -0.16 -13.61
N GLN A 72 4.85 1.15 -13.82
CA GLN A 72 6.07 1.89 -13.47
C GLN A 72 6.41 1.79 -11.97
N LEU A 73 5.41 1.88 -11.10
CA LEU A 73 5.58 1.73 -9.65
C LEU A 73 6.03 0.32 -9.27
N LYS A 74 5.47 -0.72 -9.90
CA LYS A 74 5.92 -2.10 -9.69
C LYS A 74 7.38 -2.28 -10.10
N THR A 75 7.77 -1.77 -11.27
CA THR A 75 9.17 -1.84 -11.72
C THR A 75 10.10 -1.11 -10.75
N LYS A 76 9.73 0.09 -10.31
CA LYS A 76 10.60 0.93 -9.48
C LYS A 76 10.77 0.44 -8.04
N PHE A 77 9.72 -0.13 -7.43
CA PHE A 77 9.70 -0.42 -5.99
C PHE A 77 9.54 -1.89 -5.65
N ALA A 78 9.11 -2.73 -6.59
CA ALA A 78 8.81 -4.13 -6.34
C ALA A 78 9.62 -5.09 -7.21
N THR A 79 10.62 -4.61 -7.97
CA THR A 79 11.57 -5.47 -8.72
C THR A 79 12.73 -5.85 -7.85
#